data_AF-X1KJZ1-F1
#
_entry.id   AF-X1KJZ1-F1
#
_cell.length_a   1.000
_cell.length_b   1.000
_cell.length_c   1.000
_cell.angle_alpha   90.00
_cell.angle_beta   90.00
_cell.angle_gamma   90.00
#
_symmetry.space_group_name_H-M   'P 1'
#
loop_
_entity.id
_entity.type
_entity.pdbx_description
1 polymer ?
#
loop_
_entity_poly.entity_id
_entity_poly.type
_entity_poly.pdbx_seq_one_letter_code
_entity_poly.pdbx_strand_id
1 'polypeptide(L)' 'MSEKMDEKIAIETLQLLKDLLDKHNIEFWLNYGTLLGAYRDKRFIRWDNDIDLSTWDINRDKLEILAKELDEKG' A
#
# COMPACT_ATOMS: atom_id res chain seq x y z
N MET A 1 -9.46 -20.56 5.58
CA MET A 1 -8.52 -19.84 6.46
C MET A 1 -7.64 -19.05 5.51
N SER A 2 -7.73 -17.71 5.46
CA SER A 2 -6.93 -16.95 4.50
C SER A 2 -5.44 -17.17 4.79
N GLU A 3 -4.64 -17.23 3.73
CA GLU A 3 -3.18 -17.32 3.87
C GLU A 3 -2.69 -16.07 4.59
N LYS A 4 -1.75 -16.26 5.53
CA LYS A 4 -1.11 -15.16 6.22
C LYS A 4 -0.17 -14.45 5.26
N MET A 5 -0.21 -13.12 5.28
CA MET A 5 0.76 -12.30 4.60
C MET A 5 2.16 -12.48 5.21
N ASP A 6 3.17 -12.67 4.36
CA ASP A 6 4.57 -12.60 4.78
C ASP A 6 4.92 -11.14 5.06
N GLU A 7 5.22 -10.84 6.33
CA GLU A 7 5.50 -9.48 6.79
C GLU A 7 6.70 -8.85 6.06
N LYS A 8 7.70 -9.63 5.66
CA LYS A 8 8.87 -9.12 4.94
C LYS A 8 8.46 -8.70 3.52
N ILE A 9 7.73 -9.56 2.81
CA ILE A 9 7.22 -9.25 1.47
C ILE A 9 6.30 -8.02 1.54
N ALA A 10 5.44 -7.93 2.56
CA ALA A 10 4.56 -6.78 2.76
C ALA A 10 5.33 -5.45 2.91
N ILE A 11 6.41 -5.45 3.69
CA ILE A 11 7.27 -4.27 3.87
C ILE A 11 7.95 -3.90 2.55
N GLU A 12 8.48 -4.88 1.80
CA GLU A 12 9.09 -4.65 0.49
C GLU A 12 8.07 -4.09 -0.52
N THR A 13 6.86 -4.64 -0.55
CA THR A 13 5.74 -4.13 -1.37
C THR A 13 5.37 -2.70 -0.99
N LEU A 14 5.26 -2.39 0.31
CA LEU A 14 4.95 -1.04 0.78
C LEU A 14 6.04 -0.03 0.41
N GLN A 15 7.32 -0.43 0.45
CA GLN A 15 8.44 0.41 0.01
C GLN A 15 8.38 0.69 -1.50
N LEU A 16 8.11 -0.33 -2.31
CA LEU A 16 7.95 -0.17 -3.76
C LEU A 16 6.77 0.75 -4.11
N LEU A 17 5.62 0.58 -3.44
CA LEU A 17 4.46 1.44 -3.62
C LEU A 17 4.77 2.88 -3.21
N LYS A 18 5.47 3.08 -2.09
CA LYS A 18 5.90 4.41 -1.65
C LYS A 18 6.76 5.08 -2.71
N ASP A 19 7.80 4.42 -3.21
CA ASP A 19 8.73 5.01 -4.18
C ASP A 19 8.01 5.34 -5.50
N LEU A 20 7.04 4.51 -5.90
CA LEU A 20 6.20 4.75 -7.06
C LEU A 20 5.31 5.98 -6.88
N LEU A 21 4.58 6.08 -5.75
CA LEU A 21 3.68 7.20 -5.48
C LEU A 21 4.47 8.51 -5.32
N ASP A 22 5.63 8.48 -4.65
CA ASP A 22 6.52 9.63 -4.50
C ASP A 22 7.03 10.12 -5.85
N LYS A 23 7.44 9.21 -6.75
CA LYS A 23 7.89 9.56 -8.12
C LYS A 23 6.80 10.29 -8.93
N HIS A 24 5.54 9.95 -8.70
CA HIS A 24 4.39 10.58 -9.36
C HIS A 24 3.81 11.75 -8.55
N ASN A 25 4.46 12.13 -7.44
CA ASN A 25 4.08 13.21 -6.55
C ASN A 25 2.64 13.08 -6.03
N ILE A 26 2.28 11.84 -5.67
CA ILE A 26 0.98 11.47 -5.10
C ILE A 26 1.15 11.35 -3.59
N GLU A 27 0.59 12.30 -2.85
CA GLU A 27 0.54 12.22 -1.39
C GLU A 27 -0.35 11.04 -0.97
N PHE A 28 0.12 10.23 -0.04
CA PHE A 28 -0.63 9.09 0.47
C PHE A 28 -0.34 8.85 1.96
N TRP A 29 -1.16 8.06 2.61
CA TRP A 29 -0.98 7.63 4.00
C TRP A 29 -1.46 6.20 4.20
N LEU A 30 -0.95 5.56 5.26
CA LEU A 30 -1.47 4.27 5.72
C LEU A 30 -2.91 4.45 6.21
N ASN A 31 -3.77 3.48 5.93
CA ASN A 31 -5.16 3.52 6.38
C ASN A 31 -5.54 2.25 7.18
N TYR A 32 -6.72 2.28 7.82
CA TYR A 32 -7.37 1.16 8.51
C TYR A 32 -6.43 0.28 9.36
N GLY A 33 -6.40 -1.04 9.09
CA GLY A 33 -5.65 -2.03 9.85
C GLY A 33 -4.14 -1.82 9.75
N THR A 34 -3.68 -1.40 8.56
CA THR A 34 -2.28 -1.09 8.30
C THR A 34 -1.78 0.08 9.15
N LEU A 35 -2.54 1.18 9.23
CA LEU A 35 -2.21 2.32 10.08
C LEU A 35 -2.23 1.94 11.57
N LEU A 36 -3.28 1.24 12.01
CA LEU A 36 -3.42 0.84 13.40
C LEU A 36 -2.27 -0.05 13.85
N GLY A 37 -1.89 -1.05 13.04
CA GLY A 37 -0.76 -1.91 13.31
C GLY A 37 0.55 -1.12 13.43
N ALA A 38 0.84 -0.25 12.45
CA ALA A 38 2.03 0.57 12.44
C ALA A 38 2.12 1.47 13.68
N TYR A 39 1.00 2.04 14.14
CA TYR A 39 0.97 2.90 15.32
C TYR A 39 1.06 2.11 16.64
N ARG A 40 0.17 1.13 16.84
CA ARG A 40 -0.04 0.40 18.10
C ARG A 40 1.04 -0.64 18.36
N ASP A 41 1.32 -1.47 17.35
CA ASP A 41 2.15 -2.67 17.49
C ASP A 41 3.54 -2.49 16.84
N LYS A 42 3.75 -1.37 16.12
CA LYS A 42 4.94 -1.09 15.30
C LYS A 42 5.18 -2.13 14.21
N ARG A 43 4.09 -2.73 13.71
CA ARG A 43 4.09 -3.80 12.70
C ARG A 43 2.70 -4.03 12.10
N PHE A 44 2.62 -4.83 11.03
CA PHE A 44 1.32 -5.30 10.52
C PHE A 44 0.56 -6.17 11.52
N ILE A 45 -0.77 -6.12 11.49
CA ILE A 45 -1.61 -6.95 12.35
C ILE A 45 -1.49 -8.41 11.89
N ARG A 46 -1.12 -9.31 12.80
CA ARG A 46 -0.73 -10.71 12.50
C ARG A 46 -1.77 -11.61 11.81
N TRP A 47 -3.03 -11.19 11.79
CA TRP A 47 -4.15 -11.91 11.16
C TRP A 47 -4.74 -11.12 9.98
N ASP A 48 -4.19 -9.95 9.69
CA ASP A 48 -4.46 -9.18 8.48
C ASP A 48 -3.65 -9.74 7.32
N ASN A 49 -4.16 -9.58 6.11
CA ASN A 49 -3.53 -10.12 4.91
C ASN A 49 -3.51 -9.16 3.73
N ASP A 50 -3.80 -7.89 3.97
CA ASP A 50 -3.78 -6.80 3.00
C ASP A 50 -2.96 -5.61 3.52
N ILE A 51 -2.79 -4.63 2.63
CA ILE A 51 -2.15 -3.34 2.92
C ILE A 51 -3.12 -2.26 2.46
N ASP A 52 -3.52 -1.40 3.39
CA ASP A 52 -4.43 -0.29 3.13
C ASP A 52 -3.66 1.02 3.01
N LEU A 53 -3.77 1.64 1.82
CA LEU A 53 -3.29 2.99 1.57
C LEU A 53 -4.46 3.90 1.16
N SER A 54 -4.31 5.19 1.40
CA SER A 54 -5.26 6.19 0.94
C SER A 54 -4.54 7.43 0.44
N THR A 55 -5.19 8.13 -0.49
CA THR A 55 -4.73 9.39 -1.07
C THR A 55 -5.94 10.30 -1.26
N TRP A 56 -5.70 11.54 -1.66
CA TRP A 56 -6.75 12.46 -2.07
C TRP A 56 -7.43 12.02 -3.37
N ASP A 57 -8.75 12.22 -3.45
CA ASP A 57 -9.56 11.87 -4.63
C ASP A 57 -9.12 12.60 -5.92
N ILE A 58 -8.49 13.78 -5.79
CA ILE A 58 -7.89 14.50 -6.93
C ILE A 58 -6.81 13.67 -7.67
N ASN A 59 -6.25 12.64 -7.04
CA ASN A 59 -5.26 11.76 -7.65
C ASN A 59 -5.89 10.54 -8.37
N ARG A 60 -7.22 10.39 -8.36
CA ARG A 60 -7.93 9.22 -8.92
C ARG A 60 -7.53 8.93 -10.37
N ASP A 61 -7.56 9.94 -11.24
CA ASP A 61 -7.19 9.77 -12.66
C ASP A 61 -5.73 9.35 -12.84
N LYS A 62 -4.81 9.89 -12.03
CA LYS A 62 -3.40 9.52 -12.05
C LYS A 62 -3.21 8.07 -11.61
N LEU A 63 -3.94 7.63 -10.59
CA LEU A 63 -3.90 6.25 -10.12
C LEU A 63 -4.45 5.27 -11.16
N GLU A 64 -5.54 5.63 -11.86
CA GLU A 64 -6.08 4.78 -12.94
C GLU A 64 -5.07 4.58 -14.08
N ILE A 65 -4.32 5.62 -14.44
CA ILE A 65 -3.25 5.52 -15.44
C ILE A 65 -2.10 4.65 -14.91
N LEU A 66 -1.65 4.91 -13.68
CA LEU A 66 -0.55 4.17 -13.06
C LEU A 66 -0.87 2.67 -12.90
N ALA A 67 -2.11 2.34 -12.54
CA ALA A 67 -2.56 0.96 -12.42
C ALA A 67 -2.47 0.21 -13.77
N LYS A 68 -2.86 0.87 -14.88
CA LYS A 68 -2.72 0.30 -16.23
C LYS A 68 -1.26 0.07 -16.60
N GLU A 69 -0.37 1.02 -16.28
CA GLU A 69 1.08 0.86 -16.54
C GLU A 69 1.71 -0.30 -15.74
N LEU A 70 1.17 -0.61 -14.57
CA LEU A 70 1.61 -1.74 -13.74
C LEU A 70 1.11 -3.07 -14.31
N ASP A 71 -0.17 -3.15 -14.68
CA ASP A 71 -0.75 -4.36 -15.29
C ASP A 71 -0.02 -4.74 -16.60
N GLU A 72 0.44 -3.75 -17.37
CA GLU A 72 1.24 -3.98 -18.59
C GLU A 72 2.66 -4.50 -18.30
N LYS A 73 3.18 -4.29 -17.10
CA LYS A 73 4.54 -4.69 -16.69
C LYS A 73 4.61 -6.06 -16.01
N GLY A 74 3.47 -6.69 -15.74
CA GLY A 74 3.35 -8.07 -15.22
C GLY A 74 2.99 -8.15 -13.75
#